data_AF-A3JLV0-F1
#
_entry.id   AF-A3JLV0-F1
#
_cell.length_a   1.000
_cell.length_b   1.000
_cell.length_c   1.000
_cell.angle_alpha   90.00
_cell.angle_beta   90.00
_cell.angle_gamma   90.00
#
_symmetry.space_group_name_H-M   'P 1'
#
loop_
_entity.id
_entity.type
_entity.pdbx_description
1 polymer ?
#
loop_
_entity_poly.entity_id
_entity_poly.type
_entity_poly.pdbx_seq_one_letter_code
_entity_poly.pdbx_strand_id
1 'polypeptide(L)'
;MSGGWRSRPARREGDHPPCTSDEGVRKDGDTRCARPKGRSGLDGLGAAGPTLMDEKSQPIMAGKSSAKDGCLLAETTGSVHDSLTRKVAPFPFPQRKDQSFTLLIAFAFRMGQYRRMPILLQDIWPIENLGEYKIHFARWNQDSQPLEVFARDRREWQAWQEYRPGRDDFNRPLIFSLIQFYHEQDTWLFGGVYRVLERHADRYEVELTEIGTNMIGRLKLFYPYRDRTTRAVMERHHATFEVREILSEPYSGRTFPGFDDVDLSFEELETLIRNERPDWRAAMENIKGVYLITDIHTGRRYVGSAYADLGIWSRWRQYIETGHGANVELTRLVQEEGLAYCREHFRFALLEQRTARTPDDIVIARETFWKRVLLTRGEQGMNRN
;
A
#
# COMPACT_ATOMS: atom_id res chain seq x y z
N MET A 1 33.32 19.95 14.02
CA MET A 1 34.16 19.28 13.00
C MET A 1 33.24 18.78 11.90
N SER A 2 33.36 19.42 10.75
CA SER A 2 32.47 19.35 9.58
C SER A 2 33.10 18.51 8.48
N GLY A 3 32.30 17.77 7.72
CA GLY A 3 32.74 17.07 6.52
C GLY A 3 31.56 16.62 5.66
N GLY A 4 31.04 17.54 4.82
CA GLY A 4 30.11 17.24 3.75
C GLY A 4 30.82 17.28 2.40
N TRP A 5 30.47 16.37 1.49
CA TRP A 5 30.92 16.36 0.10
C TRP A 5 29.72 16.58 -0.81
N ARG A 6 29.78 17.65 -1.63
CA ARG A 6 28.88 17.93 -2.75
C ARG A 6 29.73 17.95 -4.03
N SER A 7 29.29 17.24 -5.06
CA SER A 7 29.87 17.28 -6.41
C SER A 7 28.98 18.14 -7.32
N ARG A 8 29.57 19.06 -8.08
CA ARG A 8 28.93 19.87 -9.13
C ARG A 8 29.30 19.34 -10.55
N PRO A 9 28.50 19.65 -11.60
CA PRO A 9 28.56 18.98 -12.90
C PRO A 9 29.46 19.68 -13.94
N ALA A 10 29.84 18.93 -14.98
CA ALA A 10 30.71 19.34 -16.09
C ALA A 10 29.99 20.10 -17.22
N ARG A 11 30.70 21.07 -17.82
CA ARG A 11 30.29 21.87 -19.00
C ARG A 11 30.75 21.23 -20.32
N ARG A 12 30.01 21.55 -21.38
CA ARG A 12 30.33 21.34 -22.81
C ARG A 12 31.35 22.36 -23.30
N GLU A 13 32.18 21.96 -24.26
CA GLU A 13 32.81 22.85 -25.23
C GLU A 13 33.20 22.03 -26.47
N GLY A 14 32.95 22.57 -27.66
CA GLY A 14 33.40 22.02 -28.94
C GLY A 14 34.12 23.11 -29.71
N ASP A 15 35.02 22.73 -30.61
CA ASP A 15 35.41 23.49 -31.81
C ASP A 15 36.32 22.62 -32.72
N HIS A 16 36.05 22.66 -34.03
CA HIS A 16 36.87 22.20 -35.18
C HIS A 16 37.74 23.38 -35.68
N PRO A 17 38.85 23.24 -36.48
CA PRO A 17 38.87 22.79 -37.91
C PRO A 17 40.29 22.29 -38.43
N PRO A 18 40.70 22.35 -39.74
CA PRO A 18 40.15 21.76 -40.98
C PRO A 18 41.15 20.96 -41.89
N CYS A 19 40.56 20.23 -42.86
CA CYS A 19 40.90 19.83 -44.26
C CYS A 19 42.35 19.71 -44.84
N THR A 20 42.59 18.59 -45.58
CA THR A 20 43.25 18.45 -46.93
C THR A 20 42.91 17.05 -47.53
N SER A 21 42.08 16.93 -48.57
CA SER A 21 42.37 16.75 -50.03
C SER A 21 42.99 15.40 -50.46
N ASP A 22 42.23 14.56 -51.20
CA ASP A 22 42.41 14.26 -52.64
C ASP A 22 41.97 12.85 -53.13
N GLU A 23 41.26 12.89 -54.27
CA GLU A 23 41.09 11.91 -55.39
C GLU A 23 40.57 10.46 -55.13
N GLY A 24 39.66 9.85 -55.92
CA GLY A 24 38.96 10.23 -57.15
C GLY A 24 38.16 9.04 -57.76
N VAL A 25 37.17 9.39 -58.61
CA VAL A 25 36.65 8.68 -59.82
C VAL A 25 35.58 7.54 -59.74
N ARG A 26 34.34 7.94 -60.12
CA ARG A 26 33.30 7.37 -61.05
C ARG A 26 33.01 5.85 -61.16
N LYS A 27 31.72 5.45 -61.06
CA LYS A 27 30.77 5.21 -62.19
C LYS A 27 29.41 4.60 -61.76
N ASP A 28 28.35 5.15 -62.35
CA ASP A 28 27.03 4.64 -62.80
C ASP A 28 26.45 3.29 -62.32
N GLY A 29 25.13 3.27 -62.06
CA GLY A 29 24.34 2.03 -62.09
C GLY A 29 22.94 2.06 -61.45
N ASP A 30 21.94 2.31 -62.29
CA ASP A 30 20.47 2.24 -62.09
C ASP A 30 19.96 0.98 -61.35
N THR A 31 19.07 1.12 -60.35
CA THR A 31 17.77 0.38 -60.31
C THR A 31 16.81 0.88 -59.20
N ARG A 32 15.69 1.47 -59.66
CA ARG A 32 14.25 1.17 -59.35
C ARG A 32 14.01 0.05 -58.31
N CYS A 33 12.97 -0.03 -57.48
CA CYS A 33 11.60 0.51 -57.29
C CYS A 33 11.12 -0.17 -55.97
N ALA A 34 9.99 0.04 -55.31
CA ALA A 34 8.92 1.02 -55.20
C ALA A 34 8.03 0.49 -54.04
N ARG A 35 7.31 1.40 -53.39
CA ARG A 35 6.17 1.09 -52.50
C ARG A 35 5.07 0.30 -53.23
N PRO A 36 4.05 -0.15 -52.47
CA PRO A 36 2.70 0.25 -52.87
C PRO A 36 1.89 0.90 -51.74
N LYS A 37 1.07 1.87 -52.16
CA LYS A 37 -0.12 2.44 -51.50
C LYS A 37 -1.36 1.91 -52.25
N GLY A 38 -2.50 1.87 -51.55
CA GLY A 38 -3.87 1.95 -52.13
C GLY A 38 -4.88 1.31 -51.17
N ARG A 39 -5.77 2.04 -50.47
CA ARG A 39 -7.08 2.65 -50.89
C ARG A 39 -8.05 1.59 -51.48
N SER A 40 -9.35 1.51 -51.16
CA SER A 40 -10.38 2.54 -50.91
C SER A 40 -11.72 1.89 -50.47
N GLY A 41 -12.52 2.60 -49.64
CA GLY A 41 -13.95 2.97 -49.89
C GLY A 41 -14.98 1.97 -49.31
N LEU A 42 -16.23 2.28 -48.97
CA LEU A 42 -17.08 3.48 -48.82
C LEU A 42 -18.44 2.98 -48.22
N ASP A 43 -19.31 3.91 -47.79
CA ASP A 43 -20.76 3.77 -47.46
C ASP A 43 -21.15 3.17 -46.08
N GLY A 44 -22.09 3.67 -45.28
CA GLY A 44 -23.08 4.75 -45.38
C GLY A 44 -24.37 4.37 -44.61
N LEU A 45 -25.00 5.36 -43.93
CA LEU A 45 -26.39 5.37 -43.38
C LEU A 45 -26.65 4.54 -42.10
N GLY A 46 -27.45 4.93 -41.11
CA GLY A 46 -28.30 6.10 -40.88
C GLY A 46 -29.26 5.84 -39.71
N ALA A 47 -29.51 6.88 -38.91
CA ALA A 47 -30.76 7.25 -38.21
C ALA A 47 -31.39 6.38 -37.07
N ALA A 48 -31.91 7.16 -36.09
CA ALA A 48 -33.16 7.01 -35.33
C ALA A 48 -33.08 6.54 -33.85
N GLY A 49 -33.24 7.51 -32.94
CA GLY A 49 -34.02 7.32 -31.70
C GLY A 49 -35.54 7.34 -32.00
N PRO A 50 -36.40 6.97 -31.04
CA PRO A 50 -37.10 7.97 -30.20
C PRO A 50 -37.20 7.55 -28.71
N THR A 51 -37.10 8.46 -27.73
CA THR A 51 -38.15 9.32 -27.11
C THR A 51 -38.89 8.68 -25.91
N LEU A 52 -38.82 9.41 -24.80
CA LEU A 52 -39.61 9.47 -23.55
C LEU A 52 -40.80 8.52 -23.34
N MET A 53 -40.93 8.04 -22.09
CA MET A 53 -42.13 8.28 -21.28
C MET A 53 -41.80 8.51 -19.81
N ASP A 54 -42.41 9.57 -19.27
CA ASP A 54 -42.61 9.89 -17.86
C ASP A 54 -43.40 8.80 -17.13
N GLU A 55 -43.10 8.57 -15.85
CA GLU A 55 -44.18 8.34 -14.87
C GLU A 55 -43.80 8.89 -13.48
N LYS A 56 -44.66 9.79 -12.99
CA LYS A 56 -44.65 10.40 -11.66
C LYS A 56 -45.49 9.55 -10.68
N SER A 57 -45.23 9.80 -9.39
CA SER A 57 -46.15 9.72 -8.22
C SER A 57 -45.92 8.51 -7.32
N GLN A 58 -45.20 8.64 -6.20
CA GLN A 58 -45.57 9.21 -4.88
C GLN A 58 -46.00 8.14 -3.84
N PRO A 59 -45.83 8.42 -2.53
CA PRO A 59 -45.49 7.42 -1.51
C PRO A 59 -46.69 6.91 -0.70
N ILE A 60 -46.55 5.72 -0.10
CA ILE A 60 -47.53 5.15 0.85
C ILE A 60 -47.15 5.51 2.29
N MET A 61 -48.18 5.95 3.00
CA MET A 61 -48.23 6.47 4.37
C MET A 61 -48.07 5.42 5.48
N ALA A 62 -47.48 5.91 6.57
CA ALA A 62 -47.73 5.64 7.99
C ALA A 62 -48.69 4.50 8.41
N GLY A 63 -48.17 3.62 9.27
CA GLY A 63 -48.94 2.76 10.18
C GLY A 63 -48.51 2.98 11.64
N LYS A 64 -49.45 3.40 12.49
CA LYS A 64 -49.32 3.55 13.95
C LYS A 64 -49.67 2.23 14.66
N SER A 65 -48.91 1.86 15.69
CA SER A 65 -49.39 1.17 16.92
C SER A 65 -48.34 1.41 18.02
N SER A 66 -48.57 2.01 19.20
CA SER A 66 -49.55 1.85 20.28
C SER A 66 -49.44 0.54 21.08
N ALA A 67 -48.64 0.57 22.16
CA ALA A 67 -48.83 -0.08 23.47
C ALA A 67 -47.73 0.50 24.40
N LYS A 68 -48.00 1.43 25.33
CA LYS A 68 -48.52 1.26 26.72
C LYS A 68 -47.83 0.14 27.50
N ASP A 69 -46.97 0.55 28.44
CA ASP A 69 -46.78 0.12 29.84
C ASP A 69 -45.54 0.89 30.35
N GLY A 70 -45.50 1.68 31.42
CA GLY A 70 -46.32 1.75 32.62
C GLY A 70 -45.52 1.25 33.83
N CYS A 71 -44.61 2.06 34.40
CA CYS A 71 -44.29 1.95 35.84
C CYS A 71 -43.61 3.21 36.38
N LEU A 72 -44.21 3.74 37.45
CA LEU A 72 -43.78 4.86 38.29
C LEU A 72 -42.63 4.47 39.23
N LEU A 73 -41.90 5.47 39.72
CA LEU A 73 -41.70 5.84 41.15
C LEU A 73 -40.44 6.73 41.21
N ALA A 74 -40.54 8.04 41.41
CA ALA A 74 -40.83 8.79 42.64
C ALA A 74 -39.55 9.50 43.12
N GLU A 75 -39.50 10.81 42.88
CA GLU A 75 -38.54 11.75 43.46
C GLU A 75 -38.88 11.99 44.94
N THR A 76 -37.86 12.11 45.79
CA THR A 76 -37.97 12.84 47.06
C THR A 76 -36.75 13.74 47.23
N THR A 77 -37.05 15.01 47.52
CA THR A 77 -36.15 16.11 47.82
C THR A 77 -35.77 16.11 49.30
N GLY A 78 -34.60 16.66 49.63
CA GLY A 78 -34.19 16.88 51.02
C GLY A 78 -32.86 17.63 51.15
N SER A 79 -32.96 18.94 51.36
CA SER A 79 -31.87 19.86 51.74
C SER A 79 -31.63 19.82 53.24
N VAL A 80 -30.37 19.80 53.71
CA VAL A 80 -29.95 20.43 54.99
C VAL A 80 -28.47 20.85 54.92
N HIS A 81 -28.23 22.13 55.20
CA HIS A 81 -26.95 22.76 55.58
C HIS A 81 -26.56 22.32 57.01
N ASP A 82 -25.32 21.88 57.27
CA ASP A 82 -24.56 22.44 58.41
C ASP A 82 -23.06 22.12 58.37
N SER A 83 -22.32 23.11 58.86
CA SER A 83 -20.91 23.18 59.16
C SER A 83 -20.50 22.30 60.35
N LEU A 84 -19.24 21.83 60.39
CA LEU A 84 -18.41 21.75 61.60
C LEU A 84 -17.02 21.20 61.29
N THR A 85 -16.02 22.03 61.57
CA THR A 85 -14.60 21.73 61.62
C THR A 85 -14.27 20.82 62.80
N ARG A 86 -13.60 19.68 62.56
CA ARG A 86 -12.82 18.98 63.60
C ARG A 86 -11.49 18.48 63.05
N LYS A 87 -10.42 19.04 63.62
CA LYS A 87 -9.04 18.57 63.53
C LYS A 87 -8.98 17.11 64.00
N VAL A 88 -8.39 16.23 63.20
CA VAL A 88 -8.00 14.88 63.63
C VAL A 88 -6.48 14.78 63.52
N ALA A 89 -5.83 14.50 64.65
CA ALA A 89 -4.40 14.26 64.77
C ALA A 89 -4.01 12.91 64.12
N PRO A 90 -2.77 12.75 63.62
CA PRO A 90 -2.36 11.52 62.96
C PRO A 90 -2.12 10.38 63.96
N PHE A 91 -2.78 9.25 63.73
CA PHE A 91 -2.48 7.96 64.38
C PHE A 91 -1.18 7.36 63.82
N PRO A 92 -0.40 6.62 64.62
CA PRO A 92 0.88 6.07 64.20
C PRO A 92 0.70 4.83 63.32
N PHE A 93 1.38 4.80 62.17
CA PHE A 93 1.56 3.60 61.35
C PHE A 93 2.52 2.61 62.05
N PRO A 94 2.15 1.32 62.23
CA PRO A 94 3.13 0.30 62.56
C PRO A 94 3.85 -0.13 61.27
N GLN A 95 5.17 0.05 61.22
CA GLN A 95 6.02 -0.55 60.19
C GLN A 95 6.04 -2.08 60.35
N ARG A 96 5.22 -2.79 59.57
CA ARG A 96 5.50 -4.19 59.23
C ARG A 96 6.31 -4.22 57.94
N LYS A 97 7.56 -4.67 58.04
CA LYS A 97 8.38 -5.03 56.87
C LYS A 97 7.78 -6.29 56.25
N ASP A 98 6.93 -6.10 55.25
CA ASP A 98 6.32 -7.19 54.49
C ASP A 98 7.36 -7.80 53.54
N GLN A 99 7.99 -8.91 53.96
CA GLN A 99 8.77 -9.78 53.06
C GLN A 99 7.88 -10.46 52.00
N SER A 100 6.56 -10.34 52.14
CA SER A 100 5.53 -10.85 51.24
C SER A 100 5.48 -10.11 49.89
N PHE A 101 5.79 -8.80 49.87
CA PHE A 101 5.72 -7.98 48.65
C PHE A 101 6.90 -8.22 47.71
N THR A 102 8.10 -8.46 48.26
CA THR A 102 9.27 -8.83 47.45
C THR A 102 9.13 -10.21 46.85
N LEU A 103 8.45 -11.14 47.54
CA LEU A 103 8.19 -12.48 47.01
C LEU A 103 7.14 -12.48 45.90
N LEU A 104 6.12 -11.60 45.95
CA LEU A 104 5.13 -11.46 44.88
C LEU A 104 5.70 -10.78 43.62
N ILE A 105 6.56 -9.77 43.80
CA ILE A 105 7.27 -9.14 42.66
C ILE A 105 8.31 -10.11 42.10
N ALA A 106 9.02 -10.88 42.94
CA ALA A 106 9.93 -11.93 42.47
C ALA A 106 9.18 -13.09 41.80
N PHE A 107 7.96 -13.44 42.24
CA PHE A 107 7.11 -14.40 41.54
C PHE A 107 6.56 -13.83 40.22
N ALA A 108 6.21 -12.55 40.14
CA ALA A 108 5.80 -11.92 38.88
C ALA A 108 6.98 -11.70 37.90
N PHE A 109 8.19 -11.46 38.41
CA PHE A 109 9.42 -11.40 37.60
C PHE A 109 9.89 -12.80 37.17
N ARG A 110 9.56 -13.84 37.96
CA ARG A 110 9.87 -15.26 37.66
C ARG A 110 8.74 -15.99 36.90
N MET A 111 7.54 -15.41 36.87
CA MET A 111 6.40 -15.78 36.02
C MET A 111 6.30 -14.87 34.79
N GLY A 112 7.25 -13.95 34.62
CA GLY A 112 7.39 -13.01 33.49
C GLY A 112 8.08 -13.57 32.26
N GLN A 113 8.28 -14.89 32.21
CA GLN A 113 8.61 -15.63 31.00
C GLN A 113 7.86 -16.96 31.05
N TYR A 114 6.56 -16.96 30.70
CA TYR A 114 6.16 -17.99 29.74
C TYR A 114 7.10 -17.79 28.56
N ARG A 115 8.19 -18.56 28.52
CA ARG A 115 9.05 -18.69 27.36
C ARG A 115 8.09 -19.07 26.26
N ARG A 116 7.64 -18.11 25.44
CA ARG A 116 6.89 -18.43 24.23
C ARG A 116 7.86 -19.30 23.46
N MET A 117 7.65 -20.60 23.48
CA MET A 117 8.36 -21.49 22.59
C MET A 117 7.83 -21.10 21.21
N PRO A 118 8.67 -20.51 20.35
CA PRO A 118 8.21 -20.17 19.02
C PRO A 118 7.80 -21.46 18.33
N ILE A 119 6.74 -21.40 17.53
CA ILE A 119 6.42 -22.49 16.61
C ILE A 119 7.43 -22.35 15.49
N LEU A 120 8.33 -23.32 15.31
CA LEU A 120 9.29 -23.26 14.21
C LEU A 120 8.62 -23.74 12.92
N LEU A 121 9.11 -23.25 11.77
CA LEU A 121 8.61 -23.70 10.47
C LEU A 121 8.70 -25.23 10.34
N GLN A 122 9.83 -25.81 10.76
CA GLN A 122 10.06 -27.25 10.74
C GLN A 122 9.07 -28.06 11.59
N ASP A 123 8.42 -27.45 12.58
CA ASP A 123 7.47 -28.14 13.46
C ASP A 123 6.11 -28.34 12.77
N ILE A 124 5.76 -27.45 11.82
CA ILE A 124 4.49 -27.51 11.08
C ILE A 124 4.65 -27.94 9.63
N TRP A 125 5.86 -27.79 9.09
CA TRP A 125 6.19 -28.08 7.70
C TRP A 125 7.65 -28.55 7.62
N PRO A 126 7.91 -29.86 7.82
CA PRO A 126 9.23 -30.41 7.63
C PRO A 126 9.57 -30.42 6.13
N ILE A 127 10.60 -29.68 5.74
CA ILE A 127 11.09 -29.62 4.37
C ILE A 127 12.29 -30.56 4.24
N GLU A 128 12.15 -31.57 3.39
CA GLU A 128 13.21 -32.52 3.08
C GLU A 128 14.21 -31.92 2.08
N ASN A 129 15.42 -32.48 2.01
CA ASN A 129 16.45 -32.11 1.03
C ASN A 129 16.72 -30.60 0.93
N LEU A 130 16.92 -29.93 2.07
CA LEU A 130 17.14 -28.48 2.15
C LEU A 130 18.20 -27.95 1.16
N GLY A 131 19.19 -28.78 0.77
CA GLY A 131 20.20 -28.42 -0.24
C GLY A 131 19.72 -28.30 -1.68
N GLU A 132 18.47 -28.65 -1.97
CA GLU A 132 17.81 -28.38 -3.26
C GLU A 132 17.23 -26.97 -3.35
N TYR A 133 17.20 -26.22 -2.24
CA TYR A 133 16.51 -24.94 -2.18
C TYR A 133 17.47 -23.75 -2.09
N LYS A 134 17.16 -22.72 -2.87
CA LYS A 134 17.56 -21.34 -2.61
C LYS A 134 16.41 -20.59 -1.97
N ILE A 135 16.66 -19.83 -0.92
CA ILE A 135 15.68 -18.88 -0.40
C ILE A 135 15.81 -17.58 -1.18
N HIS A 136 14.72 -17.08 -1.73
CA HIS A 136 14.63 -15.73 -2.26
C HIS A 136 14.07 -14.79 -1.19
N PHE A 137 14.90 -13.97 -0.57
CA PHE A 137 14.50 -12.87 0.30
C PHE A 137 14.24 -11.62 -0.54
N ALA A 138 13.06 -11.54 -1.14
CA ALA A 138 12.64 -10.40 -1.95
C ALA A 138 12.43 -9.15 -1.06
N ARG A 139 13.09 -8.06 -1.42
CA ARG A 139 13.04 -6.76 -0.72
C ARG A 139 12.82 -5.65 -1.74
N TRP A 140 12.48 -4.44 -1.27
CA TRP A 140 12.38 -3.26 -2.12
C TRP A 140 13.62 -3.10 -3.02
N ASN A 141 13.40 -3.04 -4.32
CA ASN A 141 14.46 -3.01 -5.34
C ASN A 141 14.79 -1.59 -5.83
N GLN A 142 14.37 -0.55 -5.08
CA GLN A 142 14.38 0.88 -5.46
C GLN A 142 13.29 1.33 -6.44
N ASP A 143 12.51 0.40 -6.96
CA ASP A 143 11.44 0.67 -7.93
C ASP A 143 10.09 0.21 -7.37
N SER A 144 9.95 -1.08 -7.10
CA SER A 144 8.70 -1.72 -6.70
C SER A 144 8.82 -2.41 -5.32
N GLN A 145 7.75 -2.34 -4.52
CA GLN A 145 7.65 -3.10 -3.27
C GLN A 145 7.22 -4.54 -3.57
N PRO A 146 7.96 -5.59 -3.17
CA PRO A 146 7.63 -6.97 -3.53
C PRO A 146 6.30 -7.45 -2.94
N LEU A 147 5.90 -6.90 -1.79
CA LEU A 147 4.60 -7.20 -1.17
C LEU A 147 3.43 -6.69 -2.01
N GLU A 148 3.59 -5.52 -2.62
CA GLU A 148 2.59 -4.92 -3.50
C GLU A 148 2.56 -5.63 -4.85
N VAL A 149 3.72 -5.93 -5.43
CA VAL A 149 3.81 -6.76 -6.64
C VAL A 149 3.11 -8.10 -6.44
N PHE A 150 3.41 -8.80 -5.34
CA PHE A 150 2.76 -10.05 -4.99
C PHE A 150 1.25 -9.88 -4.94
N ALA A 151 0.76 -8.89 -4.19
CA ALA A 151 -0.66 -8.68 -3.95
C ALA A 151 -1.44 -8.19 -5.20
N ARG A 152 -0.78 -7.49 -6.13
CA ARG A 152 -1.38 -6.94 -7.35
C ARG A 152 -1.45 -7.92 -8.52
N ASP A 153 -0.36 -8.64 -8.83
CA ASP A 153 -0.30 -9.54 -9.98
C ASP A 153 0.66 -10.73 -9.74
N ARG A 154 0.12 -11.95 -9.75
CA ARG A 154 0.90 -13.18 -9.55
C ARG A 154 1.88 -13.47 -10.70
N ARG A 155 1.61 -12.99 -11.91
CA ARG A 155 2.53 -13.09 -13.04
C ARG A 155 3.70 -12.12 -12.89
N GLU A 156 3.42 -10.90 -12.45
CA GLU A 156 4.47 -9.93 -12.12
C GLU A 156 5.37 -10.48 -11.00
N TRP A 157 4.77 -11.10 -9.97
CA TRP A 157 5.53 -11.79 -8.92
C TRP A 157 6.36 -12.97 -9.47
N GLN A 158 5.84 -13.76 -10.40
CA GLN A 158 6.62 -14.81 -11.04
C GLN A 158 7.86 -14.25 -11.75
N ALA A 159 7.77 -13.07 -12.38
CA ALA A 159 8.91 -12.42 -13.02
C ALA A 159 10.06 -12.10 -12.03
N TRP A 160 9.77 -11.89 -10.74
CA TRP A 160 10.80 -11.75 -9.69
C TRP A 160 11.60 -13.03 -9.49
N GLN A 161 11.00 -14.18 -9.76
CA GLN A 161 11.64 -15.50 -9.70
C GLN A 161 12.40 -15.85 -10.98
N GLU A 162 12.06 -15.18 -12.09
CA GLU A 162 12.71 -15.30 -13.40
C GLU A 162 13.92 -14.35 -13.54
N TYR A 163 14.01 -13.31 -12.71
CA TYR A 163 15.06 -12.30 -12.78
C TYR A 163 16.46 -12.86 -12.43
N ARG A 164 17.44 -12.59 -13.32
CA ARG A 164 18.85 -12.95 -13.16
C ARG A 164 19.77 -11.71 -13.16
N PRO A 165 20.54 -11.44 -12.09
CA PRO A 165 21.38 -10.25 -11.97
C PRO A 165 22.76 -10.38 -12.64
N GLY A 166 22.90 -11.26 -13.65
CA GLY A 166 24.17 -11.54 -14.34
C GLY A 166 25.06 -12.63 -13.72
N ARG A 167 24.70 -13.18 -12.56
CA ARG A 167 25.31 -14.38 -11.97
C ARG A 167 24.26 -15.46 -11.72
N ASP A 168 24.68 -16.72 -11.70
CA ASP A 168 23.77 -17.82 -11.38
C ASP A 168 23.53 -17.95 -9.86
N ASP A 169 22.61 -17.16 -9.32
CA ASP A 169 22.26 -17.20 -7.90
C ASP A 169 21.18 -18.25 -7.57
N PHE A 170 20.27 -18.56 -8.51
CA PHE A 170 19.32 -19.67 -8.41
C PHE A 170 19.92 -20.96 -9.01
N ASN A 171 21.11 -21.31 -8.52
CA ASN A 171 21.87 -22.48 -8.94
C ASN A 171 21.44 -23.80 -8.25
N ARG A 172 20.23 -23.85 -7.70
CA ARG A 172 19.60 -25.05 -7.14
C ARG A 172 18.27 -25.33 -7.86
N PRO A 173 17.72 -26.56 -7.78
CA PRO A 173 16.48 -26.91 -8.47
C PRO A 173 15.26 -26.12 -8.00
N LEU A 174 15.21 -25.71 -6.73
CA LEU A 174 14.03 -25.09 -6.12
C LEU A 174 14.35 -23.71 -5.53
N ILE A 175 13.36 -22.82 -5.59
CA ILE A 175 13.39 -21.48 -4.99
C ILE A 175 12.27 -21.41 -3.96
N PHE A 176 12.62 -21.28 -2.69
CA PHE A 176 11.69 -20.97 -1.60
C PHE A 176 11.54 -19.45 -1.50
N SER A 177 10.44 -18.90 -2.03
CA SER A 177 10.29 -17.45 -2.15
C SER A 177 9.67 -16.82 -0.89
N LEU A 178 10.32 -15.77 -0.40
CA LEU A 178 9.94 -14.98 0.76
C LEU A 178 9.87 -13.51 0.40
N ILE A 179 8.77 -12.86 0.77
CA ILE A 179 8.48 -11.46 0.49
C ILE A 179 8.67 -10.68 1.78
N GLN A 180 9.46 -9.61 1.76
CA GLN A 180 9.56 -8.72 2.91
C GLN A 180 8.19 -8.10 3.24
N PHE A 181 7.65 -8.44 4.42
CA PHE A 181 6.38 -7.91 4.89
C PHE A 181 6.64 -6.60 5.64
N TYR A 182 6.86 -5.50 4.91
CA TYR A 182 7.43 -4.26 5.47
C TYR A 182 6.55 -3.55 6.51
N HIS A 183 5.28 -3.94 6.67
CA HIS A 183 4.43 -3.46 7.77
C HIS A 183 4.85 -4.01 9.14
N GLU A 184 5.58 -5.12 9.18
CA GLU A 184 6.07 -5.73 10.41
C GLU A 184 7.57 -6.00 10.33
N GLN A 185 8.28 -5.60 11.38
CA GLN A 185 9.71 -5.82 11.45
C GLN A 185 10.05 -7.31 11.35
N ASP A 186 11.09 -7.63 10.56
CA ASP A 186 11.66 -8.97 10.42
C ASP A 186 10.65 -10.06 10.01
N THR A 187 9.58 -9.65 9.35
CA THR A 187 8.50 -10.54 8.93
C THR A 187 8.56 -10.78 7.43
N TRP A 188 8.36 -12.03 7.04
CA TRP A 188 8.43 -12.51 5.68
C TRP A 188 7.15 -13.26 5.33
N LEU A 189 6.54 -12.93 4.21
CA LEU A 189 5.38 -13.64 3.69
C LEU A 189 5.85 -14.70 2.70
N PHE A 190 5.37 -15.93 2.83
CA PHE A 190 5.69 -17.01 1.91
C PHE A 190 5.04 -16.78 0.54
N GLY A 191 5.88 -16.65 -0.49
CA GLY A 191 5.48 -16.33 -1.86
C GLY A 191 5.41 -17.52 -2.81
N GLY A 192 5.70 -18.74 -2.34
CA GLY A 192 5.64 -19.98 -3.12
C GLY A 192 6.98 -20.69 -3.31
N VAL A 193 6.92 -21.95 -3.71
CA VAL A 193 8.09 -22.73 -4.15
C VAL A 193 8.08 -22.81 -5.67
N TYR A 194 9.16 -22.37 -6.30
CA TYR A 194 9.33 -22.41 -7.74
C TYR A 194 10.42 -23.42 -8.12
N ARG A 195 10.20 -24.18 -9.20
CA ARG A 195 11.22 -25.05 -9.80
C ARG A 195 11.92 -24.31 -10.93
N VAL A 196 13.24 -24.34 -10.93
CA VAL A 196 14.06 -23.82 -12.03
C VAL A 196 14.12 -24.86 -13.13
N LEU A 197 13.51 -24.54 -14.27
CA LEU A 197 13.47 -25.39 -15.47
C LEU A 197 14.75 -25.19 -16.29
N GLU A 198 15.03 -23.94 -16.65
CA GLU A 198 16.21 -23.56 -17.44
C GLU A 198 16.91 -22.32 -16.88
N ARG A 199 18.22 -22.22 -17.17
CA ARG A 199 19.09 -21.10 -16.76
C ARG A 199 19.69 -20.47 -18.00
N HIS A 200 19.02 -19.47 -18.55
CA HIS A 200 19.53 -18.73 -19.71
C HIS A 200 20.60 -17.72 -19.29
N ALA A 201 21.21 -17.05 -20.26
CA ALA A 201 22.24 -16.02 -20.01
C ALA A 201 21.68 -14.81 -19.24
N ASP A 202 20.44 -14.42 -19.54
CA ASP A 202 19.79 -13.18 -19.10
C ASP A 202 18.63 -13.38 -18.10
N ARG A 203 18.08 -14.60 -17.99
CA ARG A 203 16.95 -14.92 -17.11
C ARG A 203 16.93 -16.38 -16.66
N TYR A 204 16.03 -16.70 -15.74
CA TYR A 204 15.60 -18.05 -15.40
C TYR A 204 14.26 -18.37 -16.05
N GLU A 205 14.07 -19.63 -16.42
CA GLU A 205 12.73 -20.18 -16.66
C GLU A 205 12.31 -20.96 -15.41
N VAL A 206 11.16 -20.62 -14.85
CA VAL A 206 10.68 -21.23 -13.60
C VAL A 206 9.19 -21.58 -13.70
N GLU A 207 8.79 -22.62 -12.96
CA GLU A 207 7.39 -22.97 -12.75
C GLU A 207 7.05 -22.89 -11.26
N LEU A 208 5.84 -22.42 -10.93
CA LEU A 208 5.31 -22.55 -9.57
C LEU A 208 4.94 -24.01 -9.31
N THR A 209 5.41 -24.57 -8.20
CA THR A 209 5.12 -25.95 -7.81
C THR A 209 3.89 -26.06 -6.90
N GLU A 210 3.42 -27.29 -6.67
CA GLU A 210 2.34 -27.58 -5.70
C GLU A 210 2.83 -27.59 -4.24
N ILE A 211 4.13 -27.43 -4.01
CA ILE A 211 4.74 -27.52 -2.68
C ILE A 211 4.30 -26.31 -1.84
N GLY A 212 3.45 -26.57 -0.85
CA GLY A 212 2.95 -25.56 0.09
C GLY A 212 2.01 -24.54 -0.55
N THR A 213 1.31 -24.88 -1.64
CA THR A 213 0.39 -23.97 -2.33
C THR A 213 -0.64 -23.34 -1.39
N ASN A 214 -1.13 -24.11 -0.40
CA ASN A 214 -2.06 -23.63 0.62
C ASN A 214 -1.46 -22.61 1.60
N MET A 215 -0.14 -22.44 1.64
CA MET A 215 0.55 -21.47 2.49
C MET A 215 0.90 -20.17 1.74
N ILE A 216 0.78 -20.16 0.41
CA ILE A 216 1.15 -19.01 -0.42
C ILE A 216 0.31 -17.80 -0.04
N GLY A 217 1.00 -16.71 0.29
CA GLY A 217 0.39 -15.47 0.76
C GLY A 217 -0.26 -15.58 2.14
N ARG A 218 -0.11 -16.68 2.87
CA ARG A 218 -0.74 -16.89 4.18
C ARG A 218 0.26 -17.07 5.31
N LEU A 219 1.31 -17.85 5.05
CA LEU A 219 2.34 -18.14 6.05
C LEU A 219 3.26 -16.94 6.20
N LYS A 220 3.23 -16.33 7.38
CA LYS A 220 4.16 -15.29 7.82
C LYS A 220 5.21 -15.89 8.74
N LEU A 221 6.47 -15.65 8.41
CA LEU A 221 7.63 -16.09 9.16
C LEU A 221 8.33 -14.89 9.79
N PHE A 222 8.72 -15.00 11.05
CA PHE A 222 9.69 -14.10 11.65
C PHE A 222 11.10 -14.63 11.39
N TYR A 223 11.96 -13.75 10.87
CA TYR A 223 13.37 -14.03 10.66
C TYR A 223 14.18 -12.72 10.52
N PRO A 224 15.08 -12.40 11.46
CA PRO A 224 15.87 -11.17 11.46
C PRO A 224 17.03 -11.25 10.47
N TYR A 225 16.72 -11.35 9.18
CA TYR A 225 17.73 -11.47 8.13
C TYR A 225 18.41 -10.12 7.85
N ARG A 226 19.75 -10.11 7.94
CA ARG A 226 20.56 -8.88 7.80
C ARG A 226 21.58 -8.95 6.66
N ASP A 227 21.75 -10.10 6.04
CA ASP A 227 22.72 -10.27 4.96
C ASP A 227 22.29 -9.45 3.73
N ARG A 228 23.29 -9.06 2.94
CA ARG A 228 23.07 -8.35 1.66
C ARG A 228 22.61 -9.27 0.54
N THR A 229 22.86 -10.58 0.64
CA THR A 229 22.43 -11.52 -0.40
C THR A 229 20.92 -11.74 -0.32
N THR A 230 20.22 -11.56 -1.43
CA THR A 230 18.78 -11.85 -1.53
C THR A 230 18.51 -13.31 -1.88
N ARG A 231 19.52 -14.07 -2.29
CA ARG A 231 19.39 -15.47 -2.71
C ARG A 231 20.33 -16.34 -1.88
N ALA A 232 19.80 -16.95 -0.83
CA ALA A 232 20.57 -17.67 0.18
C ALA A 232 20.36 -19.19 0.07
N VAL A 233 21.25 -19.99 0.68
CA VAL A 233 21.10 -21.46 0.74
C VAL A 233 20.24 -21.84 1.95
N MET A 234 19.27 -22.73 1.78
CA MET A 234 18.19 -22.92 2.75
C MET A 234 18.66 -23.55 4.08
N GLU A 235 19.65 -24.43 4.04
CA GLU A 235 20.15 -25.19 5.20
C GLU A 235 20.67 -24.28 6.33
N ARG A 236 21.13 -23.07 5.98
CA ARG A 236 21.65 -22.09 6.96
C ARG A 236 20.55 -21.36 7.74
N HIS A 237 19.32 -21.38 7.24
CA HIS A 237 18.25 -20.50 7.74
C HIS A 237 17.03 -21.29 8.24
N HIS A 238 16.74 -22.44 7.62
CA HIS A 238 15.49 -23.19 7.82
C HIS A 238 15.15 -23.45 9.29
N ALA A 239 16.11 -23.92 10.09
CA ALA A 239 15.89 -24.28 11.49
C ALA A 239 15.54 -23.12 12.43
N THR A 240 15.70 -21.88 11.95
CA THR A 240 15.50 -20.65 12.75
C THR A 240 14.30 -19.83 12.29
N PHE A 241 13.55 -20.29 11.28
CA PHE A 241 12.29 -19.64 10.91
C PHE A 241 11.24 -19.88 12.00
N GLU A 242 10.72 -18.79 12.55
CA GLU A 242 9.62 -18.83 13.50
C GLU A 242 8.32 -18.52 12.76
N VAL A 243 7.29 -19.35 12.93
CA VAL A 243 5.95 -19.09 12.42
C VAL A 243 5.34 -17.98 13.24
N ARG A 244 5.08 -16.85 12.58
CA ARG A 244 4.47 -15.68 13.22
C ARG A 244 2.96 -15.73 13.15
N GLU A 245 2.43 -16.10 11.98
CA GLU A 245 0.99 -16.15 11.71
C GLU A 245 0.73 -17.01 10.47
N ILE A 246 -0.42 -17.67 10.41
CA ILE A 246 -0.96 -18.27 9.19
C ILE A 246 -2.32 -17.63 8.95
N LEU A 247 -2.43 -16.82 7.90
CA LEU A 247 -3.65 -16.11 7.58
C LEU A 247 -4.76 -17.06 7.09
N SER A 248 -6.00 -16.76 7.45
CA SER A 248 -7.19 -17.49 6.97
C SER A 248 -7.46 -17.31 5.48
N GLU A 249 -6.93 -16.25 4.89
CA GLU A 249 -7.00 -15.92 3.46
C GLU A 249 -5.65 -15.40 2.98
N PRO A 250 -5.28 -15.55 1.69
CA PRO A 250 -4.05 -15.00 1.17
C PRO A 250 -4.05 -13.48 1.30
N TYR A 251 -2.88 -12.92 1.60
CA TYR A 251 -2.67 -11.48 1.67
C TYR A 251 -3.09 -10.80 0.36
N SER A 252 -3.95 -9.79 0.51
CA SER A 252 -4.52 -8.99 -0.56
C SER A 252 -4.35 -7.48 -0.30
N GLY A 253 -3.46 -7.10 0.62
CA GLY A 253 -3.24 -5.73 1.08
C GLY A 253 -3.23 -5.62 2.61
N ARG A 254 -2.79 -4.47 3.14
CA ARG A 254 -2.80 -4.22 4.59
C ARG A 254 -4.23 -4.11 5.13
N THR A 255 -4.41 -4.45 6.40
CA THR A 255 -5.66 -4.19 7.12
C THR A 255 -5.89 -2.68 7.28
N PHE A 256 -7.15 -2.25 7.28
CA PHE A 256 -7.53 -0.87 7.52
C PHE A 256 -7.05 -0.42 8.91
N PRO A 257 -6.18 0.61 9.00
CA PRO A 257 -5.56 1.02 10.25
C PRO A 257 -6.48 1.87 11.15
N GLY A 258 -7.65 2.26 10.66
CA GLY A 258 -8.45 3.35 11.24
C GLY A 258 -8.29 4.64 10.44
N PHE A 259 -9.23 5.57 10.59
CA PHE A 259 -9.27 6.79 9.76
C PHE A 259 -8.09 7.74 10.00
N ASP A 260 -7.58 7.78 11.23
CA ASP A 260 -6.55 8.73 11.64
C ASP A 260 -5.13 8.31 11.18
N ASP A 261 -4.94 7.02 10.87
CA ASP A 261 -3.66 6.41 10.49
C ASP A 261 -3.61 6.04 8.99
N VAL A 262 -4.50 6.63 8.18
CA VAL A 262 -4.51 6.40 6.73
C VAL A 262 -3.39 7.21 6.08
N ASP A 263 -2.37 6.49 5.66
CA ASP A 263 -1.24 6.97 4.88
C ASP A 263 -0.77 5.85 3.93
N LEU A 264 -0.91 6.05 2.63
CA LEU A 264 -0.72 5.05 1.58
C LEU A 264 0.13 5.60 0.44
N SER A 265 1.08 4.81 -0.08
CA SER A 265 1.62 5.06 -1.41
C SER A 265 0.54 4.82 -2.48
N PHE A 266 0.75 5.36 -3.69
CA PHE A 266 -0.11 5.05 -4.82
C PHE A 266 -0.15 3.55 -5.10
N GLU A 267 1.00 2.87 -5.01
CA GLU A 267 1.09 1.42 -5.23
C GLU A 267 0.23 0.62 -4.23
N GLU A 268 0.32 0.96 -2.94
CA GLU A 268 -0.48 0.34 -1.88
C GLU A 268 -1.98 0.55 -2.12
N LEU A 269 -2.37 1.78 -2.46
CA LEU A 269 -3.76 2.11 -2.75
C LEU A 269 -4.26 1.38 -4.02
N GLU A 270 -3.42 1.25 -5.05
CA GLU A 270 -3.74 0.48 -6.26
C GLU A 270 -4.03 -0.99 -5.93
N THR A 271 -3.20 -1.62 -5.09
CA THR A 271 -3.42 -2.98 -4.59
C THR A 271 -4.77 -3.11 -3.87
N LEU A 272 -5.04 -2.20 -2.91
CA LEU A 272 -6.27 -2.23 -2.12
C LEU A 272 -7.53 -2.08 -2.99
N ILE A 273 -7.50 -1.15 -3.95
CA ILE A 273 -8.60 -0.90 -4.89
C ILE A 273 -8.82 -2.10 -5.82
N ARG A 274 -7.75 -2.64 -6.42
CA ARG A 274 -7.84 -3.78 -7.35
C ARG A 274 -8.39 -5.04 -6.69
N ASN A 275 -7.98 -5.29 -5.45
CA ASN A 275 -8.42 -6.44 -4.69
C ASN A 275 -9.77 -6.24 -3.99
N GLU A 276 -10.41 -5.08 -4.18
CA GLU A 276 -11.65 -4.67 -3.51
C GLU A 276 -11.63 -4.94 -2.00
N ARG A 277 -10.50 -4.60 -1.36
CA ARG A 277 -10.19 -5.05 -0.01
C ARG A 277 -11.35 -4.73 0.96
N PRO A 278 -12.06 -5.74 1.52
CA PRO A 278 -13.39 -5.53 2.11
C PRO A 278 -13.44 -4.56 3.29
N ASP A 279 -12.47 -4.62 4.19
CA ASP A 279 -12.39 -3.75 5.37
C ASP A 279 -12.15 -2.27 4.98
N TRP A 280 -11.30 -2.02 3.98
CA TRP A 280 -11.08 -0.68 3.45
C TRP A 280 -12.30 -0.14 2.70
N ARG A 281 -12.88 -0.95 1.82
CA ARG A 281 -14.08 -0.58 1.07
C ARG A 281 -15.23 -0.25 2.03
N ALA A 282 -15.53 -1.13 2.96
CA ALA A 282 -16.61 -0.93 3.93
C ALA A 282 -16.40 0.35 4.77
N ALA A 283 -15.16 0.65 5.16
CA ALA A 283 -14.85 1.84 5.93
C ALA A 283 -14.97 3.15 5.12
N MET A 284 -14.66 3.14 3.82
CA MET A 284 -14.49 4.36 3.01
C MET A 284 -15.54 4.60 1.92
N GLU A 285 -16.38 3.61 1.60
CA GLU A 285 -17.36 3.69 0.51
C GLU A 285 -18.50 4.68 0.81
N ASN A 286 -18.88 4.84 2.08
CA ASN A 286 -20.02 5.67 2.51
C ASN A 286 -19.61 6.83 3.44
N ILE A 287 -18.36 7.29 3.36
CA ILE A 287 -17.91 8.46 4.13
C ILE A 287 -17.58 9.62 3.21
N LYS A 288 -17.90 10.82 3.68
CA LYS A 288 -17.41 12.06 3.11
C LYS A 288 -16.08 12.40 3.78
N GLY A 289 -15.31 13.29 3.18
CA GLY A 289 -14.09 13.73 3.81
C GLY A 289 -13.20 14.60 2.96
N VAL A 290 -12.10 15.02 3.57
CA VAL A 290 -11.02 15.75 2.92
C VAL A 290 -9.77 14.88 2.96
N TYR A 291 -9.07 14.77 1.84
CA TYR A 291 -7.85 14.00 1.70
C TYR A 291 -6.74 14.86 1.10
N LEU A 292 -5.52 14.37 1.27
CA LEU A 292 -4.28 14.95 0.77
C LEU A 292 -3.63 13.96 -0.20
N ILE A 293 -3.17 14.46 -1.34
CA ILE A 293 -2.22 13.78 -2.21
C ILE A 293 -0.93 14.60 -2.19
N THR A 294 0.17 13.97 -1.84
CA THR A 294 1.50 14.59 -1.83
C THR A 294 2.37 13.93 -2.89
N ASP A 295 2.99 14.74 -3.73
CA ASP A 295 4.09 14.30 -4.58
C ASP A 295 5.36 14.36 -3.73
N ILE A 296 5.95 13.20 -3.41
CA ILE A 296 7.14 13.10 -2.56
C ILE A 296 8.43 13.52 -3.28
N HIS A 297 8.42 13.56 -4.62
CA HIS A 297 9.56 13.99 -5.42
C HIS A 297 9.66 15.52 -5.45
N THR A 298 8.53 16.21 -5.65
CA THR A 298 8.49 17.68 -5.71
C THR A 298 8.13 18.35 -4.38
N GLY A 299 7.55 17.60 -3.44
CA GLY A 299 6.99 18.12 -2.19
C GLY A 299 5.67 18.89 -2.37
N ARG A 300 5.13 18.97 -3.60
CA ARG A 300 3.87 19.66 -3.89
C ARG A 300 2.69 18.86 -3.36
N ARG A 301 1.62 19.58 -3.01
CA ARG A 301 0.43 19.01 -2.36
C ARG A 301 -0.84 19.35 -3.12
N TYR A 302 -1.76 18.39 -3.13
CA TYR A 302 -3.13 18.53 -3.62
C TYR A 302 -4.09 18.17 -2.49
N VAL A 303 -5.04 19.06 -2.20
CA VAL A 303 -6.15 18.77 -1.29
C VAL A 303 -7.41 18.56 -2.12
N GLY A 304 -8.10 17.45 -1.88
CA GLY A 304 -9.39 17.16 -2.49
C GLY A 304 -10.40 16.73 -1.44
N SER A 305 -11.66 16.66 -1.84
CA SER A 305 -12.73 16.14 -1.00
C SER A 305 -13.55 15.08 -1.74
N ALA A 306 -14.29 14.30 -0.95
CA ALA A 306 -15.36 13.43 -1.40
C ALA A 306 -16.64 13.85 -0.68
N TYR A 307 -17.67 14.18 -1.46
CA TYR A 307 -18.97 14.69 -1.01
C TYR A 307 -20.08 14.13 -1.92
N ALA A 308 -21.34 14.50 -1.67
CA ALA A 308 -22.52 13.85 -2.25
C ALA A 308 -22.53 12.33 -1.96
N ASP A 309 -23.01 11.53 -2.90
CA ASP A 309 -23.11 10.08 -2.77
C ASP A 309 -21.79 9.35 -3.14
N LEU A 310 -20.74 10.09 -3.49
CA LEU A 310 -19.41 9.54 -3.80
C LEU A 310 -18.54 9.55 -2.54
N GLY A 311 -18.28 8.37 -1.99
CA GLY A 311 -17.35 8.22 -0.87
C GLY A 311 -15.87 8.38 -1.23
N ILE A 312 -15.02 8.45 -0.21
CA ILE A 312 -13.55 8.53 -0.36
C ILE A 312 -13.02 7.38 -1.24
N TRP A 313 -13.53 6.16 -1.04
CA TRP A 313 -13.13 4.99 -1.83
C TRP A 313 -13.32 5.20 -3.33
N SER A 314 -14.50 5.68 -3.74
CA SER A 314 -14.83 5.95 -5.14
C SER A 314 -13.96 7.05 -5.72
N ARG A 315 -13.62 8.06 -4.92
CA ARG A 315 -12.75 9.16 -5.39
C ARG A 315 -11.31 8.72 -5.56
N TRP A 316 -10.79 7.92 -4.63
CA TRP A 316 -9.45 7.33 -4.70
C TRP A 316 -9.32 6.32 -5.84
N ARG A 317 -10.34 5.50 -6.10
CA ARG A 317 -10.41 4.63 -7.28
C ARG A 317 -10.15 5.39 -8.58
N GLN A 318 -10.75 6.58 -8.73
CA GLN A 318 -10.54 7.41 -9.93
C GLN A 318 -9.08 7.87 -10.09
N TYR A 319 -8.37 8.19 -9.01
CA TYR A 319 -6.94 8.51 -9.10
C TYR A 319 -6.10 7.28 -9.44
N ILE A 320 -6.47 6.09 -8.96
CA ILE A 320 -5.79 4.86 -9.36
C ILE A 320 -5.97 4.57 -10.85
N GLU A 321 -7.18 4.81 -11.39
CA GLU A 321 -7.50 4.56 -12.80
C GLU A 321 -6.89 5.61 -13.75
N THR A 322 -6.84 6.88 -13.33
CA THR A 322 -6.48 8.00 -14.23
C THR A 322 -5.18 8.70 -13.86
N GLY A 323 -4.67 8.54 -12.63
CA GLY A 323 -3.59 9.33 -12.05
C GLY A 323 -4.00 10.74 -11.59
N HIS A 324 -5.10 11.30 -12.10
CA HIS A 324 -5.39 12.73 -11.94
C HIS A 324 -6.78 13.08 -11.39
N GLY A 325 -7.76 12.16 -11.42
CA GLY A 325 -9.10 12.39 -10.83
C GLY A 325 -9.83 13.60 -11.42
N ALA A 326 -9.59 13.90 -12.70
CA ALA A 326 -10.06 15.08 -13.45
C ALA A 326 -9.56 16.45 -12.94
N ASN A 327 -8.51 16.50 -12.11
CA ASN A 327 -7.85 17.77 -11.78
C ASN A 327 -7.00 18.28 -12.95
N VAL A 328 -7.07 19.58 -13.28
CA VAL A 328 -6.35 20.17 -14.43
C VAL A 328 -4.83 20.02 -14.33
N GLU A 329 -4.25 20.34 -13.19
CA GLU A 329 -2.78 20.27 -13.00
C GLU A 329 -2.29 18.82 -13.00
N LEU A 330 -2.99 17.93 -12.29
CA LEU A 330 -2.62 16.51 -12.27
C LEU A 330 -2.81 15.86 -13.64
N THR A 331 -3.83 16.27 -14.41
CA THR A 331 -4.03 15.80 -15.80
C THR A 331 -2.82 16.15 -16.65
N ARG A 332 -2.33 17.40 -16.55
CA ARG A 332 -1.14 17.84 -17.28
C ARG A 332 0.09 17.03 -16.87
N LEU A 333 0.31 16.84 -15.58
CA LEU A 333 1.43 16.04 -15.07
C LEU A 333 1.39 14.60 -15.61
N VAL A 334 0.23 13.95 -15.57
CA VAL A 334 0.06 12.59 -16.09
C VAL A 334 0.26 12.54 -17.61
N GLN A 335 -0.12 13.57 -18.35
CA GLN A 335 0.14 13.66 -19.79
C GLN A 335 1.63 13.81 -20.13
N GLU A 336 2.38 14.51 -19.29
CA GLU A 336 3.82 14.77 -19.48
C GLU A 336 4.68 13.57 -19.03
N GLU A 337 4.40 13.00 -17.85
CA GLU A 337 5.24 11.99 -17.18
C GLU A 337 4.65 10.56 -17.20
N GLY A 338 3.35 10.44 -17.45
CA GLY A 338 2.63 9.16 -17.43
C GLY A 338 2.19 8.68 -16.05
N LEU A 339 1.40 7.59 -16.02
CA LEU A 339 0.88 7.01 -14.78
C LEU A 339 1.98 6.39 -13.89
N ALA A 340 3.11 5.98 -14.50
CA ALA A 340 4.26 5.44 -13.77
C ALA A 340 4.81 6.46 -12.76
N TYR A 341 4.85 7.75 -13.11
CA TYR A 341 5.25 8.82 -12.20
C TYR A 341 4.36 8.87 -10.95
N CYS A 342 3.04 8.73 -11.10
CA CYS A 342 2.12 8.71 -9.97
C CYS A 342 2.37 7.51 -9.05
N ARG A 343 2.62 6.32 -9.63
CA ARG A 343 2.94 5.11 -8.86
C ARG A 343 4.17 5.30 -7.98
N GLU A 344 5.20 5.95 -8.51
CA GLU A 344 6.47 6.17 -7.82
C GLU A 344 6.40 7.28 -6.76
N HIS A 345 5.64 8.35 -7.03
CA HIS A 345 5.78 9.59 -6.26
C HIS A 345 4.54 10.03 -5.47
N PHE A 346 3.36 9.48 -5.71
CA PHE A 346 2.16 9.94 -5.00
C PHE A 346 1.93 9.18 -3.70
N ARG A 347 1.56 9.95 -2.67
CA ARG A 347 1.17 9.45 -1.35
C ARG A 347 -0.15 10.08 -0.92
N PHE A 348 -1.07 9.26 -0.42
CA PHE A 348 -2.43 9.61 -0.05
C PHE A 348 -2.59 9.58 1.46
N ALA A 349 -3.22 10.60 2.01
CA ALA A 349 -3.61 10.64 3.42
C ALA A 349 -5.05 11.14 3.58
N LEU A 350 -5.74 10.67 4.61
CA LEU A 350 -7.04 11.21 5.00
C LEU A 350 -6.83 12.34 6.03
N LEU A 351 -7.33 13.54 5.73
CA LEU A 351 -7.20 14.69 6.63
C LEU A 351 -8.39 14.82 7.58
N GLU A 352 -9.60 14.60 7.06
CA GLU A 352 -10.83 14.65 7.85
C GLU A 352 -11.83 13.62 7.35
N GLN A 353 -12.31 12.78 8.26
CA GLN A 353 -13.50 11.97 8.02
C GLN A 353 -14.77 12.73 8.42
N ARG A 354 -15.84 12.55 7.63
CA ARG A 354 -17.18 13.11 7.88
C ARG A 354 -18.23 12.05 7.57
N THR A 355 -19.32 12.06 8.34
CA THR A 355 -20.43 11.13 8.10
C THR A 355 -21.14 11.50 6.79
N ALA A 356 -21.78 10.52 6.14
CA ALA A 356 -22.57 10.75 4.92
C ALA A 356 -23.67 11.83 5.08
N ARG A 357 -24.15 12.04 6.31
CA ARG A 357 -25.18 13.04 6.65
C ARG A 357 -24.65 14.48 6.67
N THR A 358 -23.33 14.66 6.62
CA THR A 358 -22.74 16.00 6.63
C THR A 358 -23.15 16.72 5.34
N PRO A 359 -23.73 17.93 5.44
CA PRO A 359 -23.99 18.79 4.28
C PRO A 359 -22.74 19.03 3.43
N ASP A 360 -22.90 19.04 2.11
CA ASP A 360 -21.77 19.13 1.16
C ASP A 360 -21.02 20.46 1.28
N ASP A 361 -21.73 21.55 1.56
CA ASP A 361 -21.17 22.89 1.77
C ASP A 361 -20.17 22.92 2.93
N ILE A 362 -20.44 22.16 4.00
CA ILE A 362 -19.51 22.00 5.13
C ILE A 362 -18.23 21.27 4.67
N VAL A 363 -18.36 20.19 3.89
CA VAL A 363 -17.20 19.43 3.40
C VAL A 363 -16.34 20.29 2.47
N ILE A 364 -16.97 21.05 1.57
CA ILE A 364 -16.31 21.99 0.65
C ILE A 364 -15.62 23.12 1.43
N ALA A 365 -16.25 23.63 2.50
CA ALA A 365 -15.65 24.64 3.36
C ALA A 365 -14.39 24.09 4.09
N ARG A 366 -14.43 22.82 4.55
CA ARG A 366 -13.26 22.15 5.14
C ARG A 366 -12.15 21.91 4.13
N GLU A 367 -12.48 21.50 2.92
CA GLU A 367 -11.50 21.38 1.82
C GLU A 367 -10.82 22.73 1.56
N THR A 368 -11.59 23.81 1.49
CA THR A 368 -11.07 25.17 1.29
C THR A 368 -10.18 25.62 2.44
N PHE A 369 -10.54 25.27 3.68
CA PHE A 369 -9.70 25.49 4.85
C PHE A 369 -8.33 24.80 4.69
N TRP A 370 -8.30 23.52 4.34
CA TRP A 370 -7.05 22.77 4.17
C TRP A 370 -6.21 23.24 3.00
N LYS A 371 -6.84 23.60 1.86
CA LYS A 371 -6.16 24.22 0.72
C LYS A 371 -5.38 25.47 1.13
N ARG A 372 -5.97 26.30 1.99
CA ARG A 372 -5.32 27.51 2.52
C ARG A 372 -4.20 27.17 3.50
N VAL A 373 -4.45 26.29 4.47
CA VAL A 373 -3.49 25.94 5.53
C VAL A 373 -2.24 25.26 4.96
N LEU A 374 -2.42 24.40 3.96
CA LEU A 374 -1.34 23.62 3.36
C LEU A 374 -0.72 24.25 2.10
N LEU A 375 -1.15 25.48 1.75
CA LEU A 375 -0.68 26.24 0.59
C LEU A 375 -0.76 25.45 -0.72
N THR A 376 -1.85 24.71 -0.93
CA THR A 376 -1.96 23.80 -2.08
C THR A 376 -2.38 24.48 -3.39
N ARG A 377 -2.48 25.82 -3.40
CA ARG A 377 -2.74 26.63 -4.59
C ARG A 377 -1.50 27.43 -4.98
N GLY A 378 -1.43 27.86 -6.23
CA GLY A 378 -0.32 28.68 -6.74
C GLY A 378 0.94 27.85 -7.04
N GLU A 379 2.11 28.48 -7.01
CA GLU A 379 3.38 27.88 -7.43
C GLU A 379 3.79 26.65 -6.58
N GLN A 380 3.40 26.63 -5.31
CA GLN A 380 3.81 25.60 -4.35
C GLN A 380 2.84 24.41 -4.25
N GLY A 381 1.71 24.45 -4.98
CA GLY A 381 0.64 23.47 -4.83
C GLY A 381 0.05 22.99 -6.15
N MET A 382 -0.81 21.96 -6.07
CA MET A 382 -1.38 21.28 -7.24
C MET A 382 -2.88 21.54 -7.44
N ASN A 383 -3.53 22.33 -6.60
CA ASN A 383 -4.93 22.73 -6.80
C ASN A 383 -5.03 23.91 -7.79
N ARG A 384 -5.57 23.65 -8.99
CA ARG A 384 -5.88 24.66 -10.03
C ARG A 384 -7.34 24.63 -10.51
N ASN A 385 -8.20 23.94 -9.78
CA ASN A 385 -9.63 23.77 -10.05
C ASN A 385 -10.47 24.94 -9.54
#